data_AF-A0A0C9XTX4-F1
#
_entry.id   AF-A0A0C9XTX4-F1
#
_cell.length_a   1.000
_cell.length_b   1.000
_cell.length_c   1.000
_cell.angle_alpha   90.00
_cell.angle_beta   90.00
_cell.angle_gamma   90.00
#
_symmetry.space_group_name_H-M   'P 1'
#
loop_
_entity.id
_entity.type
_entity.pdbx_description
1 polymer ?
#
loop_
_entity_poly.entity_id
_entity_poly.type
_entity_poly.pdbx_seq_one_letter_code
_entity_poly.pdbx_strand_id
1 'polypeptide(L)'
;TLSGSLAVVKEAKGELITLAPAPRKFVEGILEQYIDSIPNDSDDEHSAKSGTGDLRIMETAIAKVEEIYSRALKGRVTLYEMCGVCPEWRATEDVCKGIRELIVLLEDVLCLAIQGTSTLAEAHFLDELAYQRCK
;
A
#
# COMPACT_ATOMS: atom_id res chain seq x y z
N THR A 1 -3.68 28.49 5.81
CA THR A 1 -5.10 28.81 6.08
C THR A 1 -5.89 27.53 6.16
N LEU A 2 -7.06 27.52 6.80
CA LEU A 2 -7.96 26.35 6.83
C LEU A 2 -8.24 25.80 5.43
N SER A 3 -8.55 26.67 4.48
CA SER A 3 -8.79 26.31 3.08
C SER A 3 -7.59 25.64 2.41
N GLY A 4 -6.37 26.13 2.68
CA GLY A 4 -5.15 25.55 2.12
C GLY A 4 -4.88 24.15 2.68
N SER A 5 -5.06 23.94 3.98
CA SER A 5 -4.84 22.62 4.59
C SER A 5 -5.86 21.60 4.09
N LEU A 6 -7.13 21.99 3.93
CA LEU A 6 -8.16 21.15 3.31
C LEU A 6 -7.84 20.83 1.84
N ALA A 7 -7.32 21.79 1.08
CA ALA A 7 -6.96 21.59 -0.31
C ALA A 7 -5.87 20.51 -0.46
N VAL A 8 -4.82 20.55 0.39
CA VAL A 8 -3.74 19.55 0.38
C VAL A 8 -4.28 18.14 0.65
N VAL A 9 -5.17 17.98 1.63
CA VAL A 9 -5.74 16.64 1.92
C VAL A 9 -6.66 16.18 0.78
N LYS A 10 -7.42 17.10 0.18
CA LYS A 10 -8.28 16.79 -0.97
C LYS A 10 -7.47 16.35 -2.19
N GLU A 11 -6.35 17.01 -2.45
CA GLU A 11 -5.41 16.66 -3.52
C GLU A 11 -4.82 15.26 -3.28
N ALA A 12 -4.28 15.01 -2.08
CA ALA A 12 -3.75 13.69 -1.71
C ALA A 12 -4.80 12.58 -1.84
N LYS A 13 -6.06 12.84 -1.43
CA LYS A 13 -7.18 11.91 -1.65
C LYS A 13 -7.41 11.65 -3.14
N GLY A 14 -7.41 12.70 -3.96
CA GLY A 14 -7.61 12.58 -5.40
C GLY A 14 -6.53 11.74 -6.08
N GLU A 15 -5.28 11.94 -5.68
CA GLU A 15 -4.15 11.14 -6.15
C GLU A 15 -4.25 9.68 -5.71
N LEU A 16 -4.62 9.42 -4.45
CA LEU A 16 -4.86 8.05 -3.98
C LEU A 16 -5.94 7.35 -4.80
N ILE A 17 -7.07 8.02 -5.06
CA ILE A 17 -8.16 7.46 -5.86
C ILE A 17 -7.70 7.20 -7.31
N THR A 18 -6.82 8.03 -7.84
CA THR A 18 -6.28 7.84 -9.19
C THR A 18 -5.31 6.66 -9.24
N LEU A 19 -4.46 6.53 -8.23
CA LEU A 19 -3.46 5.46 -8.11
C LEU A 19 -4.12 4.10 -7.81
N ALA A 20 -5.03 4.07 -6.85
CA ALA A 20 -5.66 2.87 -6.31
C ALA A 20 -7.19 3.05 -6.21
N PRO A 21 -7.90 3.17 -7.36
CA PRO A 21 -9.35 3.36 -7.38
C PRO A 21 -10.11 2.20 -6.72
N ALA A 22 -9.50 1.01 -6.73
CA ALA A 22 -9.94 -0.16 -5.99
C ALA A 22 -8.73 -0.70 -5.20
N PRO A 23 -8.59 -0.35 -3.90
CA PRO A 23 -7.42 -0.69 -3.09
C PRO A 23 -7.04 -2.18 -3.15
N ARG A 24 -8.05 -3.07 -3.07
CA ARG A 24 -7.85 -4.52 -3.18
C ARG A 24 -7.22 -4.93 -4.52
N LYS A 25 -7.79 -4.47 -5.63
CA LYS A 25 -7.29 -4.78 -6.98
C LYS A 25 -5.92 -4.16 -7.24
N PHE A 26 -5.65 -3.00 -6.64
CA PHE A 26 -4.33 -2.38 -6.71
C PHE A 26 -3.28 -3.27 -6.06
N VAL A 27 -3.52 -3.74 -4.83
CA VAL A 27 -2.58 -4.64 -4.11
C VAL A 27 -2.42 -5.97 -4.85
N GLU A 28 -3.52 -6.55 -5.34
CA GLU A 28 -3.50 -7.76 -6.18
C GLU A 28 -2.63 -7.58 -7.44
N GLY A 29 -2.78 -6.46 -8.16
CA GLY A 29 -1.94 -6.16 -9.32
C GLY A 29 -0.47 -5.90 -9.00
N ILE A 30 -0.14 -5.46 -7.78
CA ILE A 30 1.26 -5.36 -7.30
C ILE A 30 1.82 -6.77 -7.02
N LEU A 31 1.02 -7.64 -6.41
CA LEU A 31 1.39 -9.04 -6.18
C LEU A 31 1.61 -9.78 -7.52
N GLU A 32 0.73 -9.60 -8.51
CA GLU A 32 0.89 -10.18 -9.85
C GLU A 32 2.22 -9.76 -10.50
N GLN A 33 2.55 -8.46 -10.46
CA GLN A 33 3.84 -7.96 -10.97
C GLN A 33 5.04 -8.60 -10.27
N TYR A 34 4.95 -8.80 -8.96
CA TYR A 34 5.99 -9.53 -8.22
C TYR A 34 6.10 -10.98 -8.69
N ILE A 35 4.98 -11.68 -8.86
CA ILE A 35 4.96 -13.08 -9.33
C ILE A 35 5.58 -13.18 -10.73
N ASP A 36 5.22 -12.28 -11.64
CA ASP A 36 5.76 -12.24 -13.01
C ASP A 36 7.26 -11.98 -13.06
N SER A 37 7.84 -11.43 -11.99
CA SER A 37 9.27 -11.16 -11.88
C SER A 37 10.08 -12.34 -11.31
N ILE A 38 9.43 -13.42 -10.87
CA ILE A 38 10.11 -14.62 -10.37
C ILE A 38 10.83 -15.31 -11.55
N PRO A 39 12.14 -15.59 -11.45
CA PRO A 39 12.86 -16.26 -12.52
C PRO A 39 12.33 -17.67 -12.74
N ASN A 40 12.02 -18.01 -14.00
CA ASN A 40 11.74 -19.37 -14.43
C ASN A 40 13.08 -20.11 -14.56
N ASP A 41 13.54 -20.73 -13.47
CA ASP A 41 14.70 -21.64 -13.52
C ASP A 41 14.28 -22.96 -14.19
N SER A 42 14.13 -22.95 -15.52
CA SER A 42 13.81 -24.14 -16.30
C SER A 42 15.01 -24.91 -16.82
N ASP A 43 16.26 -24.47 -16.58
CA ASP A 43 17.44 -25.06 -17.25
C ASP A 43 18.64 -25.46 -16.36
N ASP A 44 18.64 -25.25 -15.05
CA ASP A 44 19.77 -25.68 -14.19
C ASP A 44 19.34 -26.65 -13.08
N GLU A 45 19.48 -27.95 -13.38
CA GLU A 45 19.17 -29.11 -12.54
C GLU A 45 19.93 -29.13 -11.19
N HIS A 46 20.80 -28.15 -10.89
CA HIS A 46 21.74 -28.17 -9.76
C HIS A 46 21.70 -26.95 -8.83
N SER A 47 20.73 -26.04 -8.96
CA SER A 47 20.46 -25.07 -7.88
C SER A 47 18.97 -24.85 -7.65
N ALA A 48 18.39 -25.63 -6.73
CA ALA A 48 17.08 -25.35 -6.13
C ALA A 48 17.15 -24.13 -5.20
N LYS A 49 17.72 -23.01 -5.66
CA LYS A 49 17.51 -21.71 -5.02
C LYS A 49 16.16 -21.24 -5.52
N SER A 50 15.12 -21.47 -4.72
CA SER A 50 13.80 -20.87 -4.93
C SER A 50 13.98 -19.39 -5.28
N GLY A 51 13.77 -19.04 -6.55
CA GLY A 51 13.92 -17.68 -7.03
C GLY A 51 12.98 -16.77 -6.27
N THR A 52 13.49 -15.64 -5.78
CA THR A 52 12.67 -14.58 -5.19
C THR A 52 12.34 -13.59 -6.30
N GLY A 53 11.08 -13.10 -6.34
CA GLY A 53 10.70 -12.03 -7.24
C GLY A 53 11.34 -10.68 -6.87
N ASP A 54 11.19 -9.68 -7.72
CA ASP A 54 11.68 -8.33 -7.47
C ASP A 54 10.85 -7.61 -6.38
N LEU A 55 11.37 -7.61 -5.15
CA LEU A 55 10.76 -6.92 -4.01
C LEU A 55 10.62 -5.41 -4.23
N ARG A 56 11.40 -4.81 -5.14
CA ARG A 56 11.35 -3.37 -5.43
C ARG A 56 10.01 -2.94 -5.99
N ILE A 57 9.23 -3.86 -6.57
CA ILE A 57 7.87 -3.61 -7.05
C ILE A 57 6.98 -3.16 -5.89
N MET A 58 7.03 -3.89 -4.76
CA MET A 58 6.26 -3.57 -3.56
C MET A 58 6.83 -2.35 -2.84
N GLU A 59 8.16 -2.27 -2.68
CA GLU A 59 8.83 -1.11 -2.05
C GLU A 59 8.49 0.20 -2.78
N THR A 60 8.50 0.19 -4.11
CA THR A 60 8.15 1.35 -4.93
C THR A 60 6.67 1.71 -4.79
N ALA A 61 5.78 0.71 -4.70
CA ALA A 61 4.36 0.96 -4.48
C ALA A 61 4.10 1.59 -3.10
N ILE A 62 4.73 1.05 -2.05
CA ILE A 62 4.66 1.58 -0.68
C ILE A 62 5.16 3.02 -0.65
N ALA A 63 6.35 3.29 -1.18
CA ALA A 63 6.94 4.64 -1.18
C ALA A 63 6.02 5.68 -1.86
N LYS A 64 5.36 5.33 -2.97
CA LYS A 64 4.39 6.20 -3.64
C LYS A 64 3.18 6.49 -2.75
N VAL A 65 2.63 5.50 -2.07
CA VAL A 65 1.48 5.68 -1.17
C VAL A 65 1.89 6.47 0.09
N GLU A 66 3.09 6.24 0.62
CA GLU A 66 3.66 6.99 1.75
C GLU A 66 3.88 8.47 1.42
N GLU A 67 4.26 8.81 0.19
CA GLU A 67 4.38 10.20 -0.25
C GLU A 67 3.03 10.92 -0.22
N ILE A 68 1.98 10.25 -0.71
CA ILE A 68 0.60 10.75 -0.63
C ILE A 68 0.18 10.90 0.83
N TYR A 69 0.43 9.89 1.67
CA TYR A 69 0.12 9.92 3.10
C TYR A 69 0.81 11.07 3.83
N SER A 70 2.10 11.30 3.56
CA SER A 70 2.89 12.36 4.19
C SER A 70 2.30 13.75 3.92
N ARG A 71 1.80 14.00 2.71
CA ARG A 71 1.12 15.26 2.37
C ARG A 71 -0.23 15.39 3.08
N ALA A 72 -1.05 14.34 3.04
CA ALA A 72 -2.34 14.32 3.75
C ALA A 72 -2.15 14.54 5.26
N LEU A 73 -1.16 13.88 5.86
CA LEU A 73 -0.82 13.98 7.27
C LEU A 73 -0.43 15.41 7.65
N LYS A 74 0.41 16.07 6.83
CA LYS A 74 0.78 17.47 7.05
C LYS A 74 -0.45 18.38 7.06
N GLY A 75 -1.37 18.20 6.10
CA GLY A 75 -2.63 18.95 6.04
C GLY A 75 -3.50 18.73 7.29
N ARG A 76 -3.64 17.48 7.73
CA ARG A 76 -4.38 17.10 8.94
C ARG A 76 -3.79 17.72 10.21
N VAL A 77 -2.46 17.66 10.37
CA VAL A 77 -1.76 18.24 11.53
C VAL A 77 -1.99 19.74 11.59
N THR A 78 -1.84 20.46 10.47
CA THR A 78 -2.12 21.89 10.44
C THR A 78 -3.58 22.22 10.76
N LEU A 79 -4.55 21.41 10.30
CA LEU A 79 -5.97 21.59 10.68
C LEU A 79 -6.20 21.42 12.18
N TYR A 80 -5.56 20.41 12.78
CA TYR A 80 -5.62 20.19 14.22
C TYR A 80 -5.08 21.38 15.00
N GLU A 81 -3.93 21.92 14.58
CA GLU A 81 -3.31 23.07 15.22
C GLU A 81 -4.16 24.34 15.13
N MET A 82 -4.89 24.53 14.02
CA MET A 82 -5.72 25.71 13.81
C MET A 82 -7.08 25.64 14.51
N CYS A 83 -7.72 24.47 14.50
CA CYS A 83 -9.15 24.34 14.85
C CYS A 83 -9.46 23.18 15.80
N GLY A 84 -8.46 22.40 16.22
CA GLY A 84 -8.64 21.21 17.03
C GLY A 84 -9.42 20.11 16.30
N VAL A 85 -10.16 19.31 17.07
CA VAL A 85 -11.01 18.24 16.54
C VAL A 85 -12.34 18.83 16.07
N CYS A 86 -12.41 19.21 14.80
CA CYS A 86 -13.63 19.67 14.12
C CYS A 86 -14.09 18.66 13.04
N PRO A 87 -15.28 18.81 12.44
CA PRO A 87 -15.77 17.92 11.38
C PRO A 87 -14.79 17.81 10.20
N GLU A 88 -14.16 18.91 9.81
CA GLU A 88 -13.14 18.97 8.76
C GLU A 88 -11.92 18.12 9.13
N TRP A 89 -11.43 18.25 10.37
CA TRP A 89 -10.33 17.43 10.86
C TRP A 89 -10.69 15.94 10.83
N ARG A 90 -11.90 15.57 11.26
CA ARG A 90 -12.36 14.17 11.22
C ARG A 90 -12.43 13.63 9.79
N ALA A 91 -12.92 14.42 8.83
CA ALA A 91 -12.92 14.04 7.43
C ALA A 91 -11.48 13.82 6.89
N THR A 92 -10.51 14.64 7.32
CA THR A 92 -9.11 14.42 6.96
C THR A 92 -8.47 13.22 7.66
N GLU A 93 -8.91 12.91 8.89
CA GLU A 93 -8.52 11.71 9.61
C GLU A 93 -8.94 10.44 8.87
N ASP A 94 -10.18 10.40 8.38
CA ASP A 94 -10.70 9.26 7.63
C ASP A 94 -9.93 9.04 6.32
N VAL A 95 -9.53 10.13 5.64
CA VAL A 95 -8.64 10.05 4.47
C VAL A 95 -7.30 9.45 4.88
N CYS A 96 -6.63 10.01 5.89
CA CYS A 96 -5.34 9.51 6.38
C CYS A 96 -5.39 8.02 6.77
N LYS A 97 -6.48 7.57 7.41
CA LYS A 97 -6.70 6.16 7.73
C LYS A 97 -6.79 5.30 6.47
N GLY A 98 -7.60 5.70 5.49
CA GLY A 98 -7.71 4.95 4.24
C GLY A 98 -6.37 4.84 3.47
N ILE A 99 -5.55 5.90 3.47
CA ILE A 99 -4.21 5.83 2.87
C ILE A 99 -3.32 4.85 3.63
N ARG A 100 -3.34 4.92 4.97
CA ARG A 100 -2.55 4.05 5.84
C ARG A 100 -2.98 2.58 5.73
N GLU A 101 -4.26 2.31 5.60
CA GLU A 101 -4.79 0.97 5.36
C GLU A 101 -4.16 0.40 4.08
N LEU A 102 -4.11 1.16 2.98
CA LEU A 102 -3.47 0.69 1.75
C LEU A 102 -1.97 0.39 1.94
N ILE A 103 -1.24 1.20 2.72
CA ILE A 103 0.17 0.93 3.05
C ILE A 103 0.29 -0.42 3.76
N VAL A 104 -0.54 -0.65 4.79
CA VAL A 104 -0.53 -1.91 5.56
C VAL A 104 -0.83 -3.12 4.67
N LEU A 105 -1.75 -2.99 3.70
CA LEU A 105 -2.03 -4.07 2.77
C LEU A 105 -0.82 -4.44 1.90
N LEU A 106 -0.03 -3.45 1.47
CA LEU A 106 1.19 -3.67 0.69
C LEU A 106 2.33 -4.22 1.56
N GLU A 107 2.49 -3.70 2.78
CA GLU A 107 3.49 -4.14 3.75
C GLU A 107 3.28 -5.60 4.15
N ASP A 108 2.03 -6.06 4.28
CA ASP A 108 1.70 -7.46 4.57
C ASP A 108 2.26 -8.40 3.49
N VAL A 109 2.01 -8.07 2.22
CA VAL A 109 2.53 -8.83 1.08
C VAL A 109 4.07 -8.80 1.07
N LEU A 110 4.68 -7.63 1.26
CA LEU A 110 6.14 -7.48 1.31
C LEU A 110 6.77 -8.29 2.45
N CYS A 111 6.17 -8.27 3.64
CA CYS A 111 6.66 -9.01 4.79
C CYS A 111 6.68 -10.52 4.53
N LEU A 112 5.63 -11.04 3.88
CA LEU A 112 5.56 -12.45 3.51
C LEU A 112 6.52 -12.80 2.35
N ALA A 113 6.65 -11.91 1.36
CA ALA A 113 7.62 -12.06 0.28
C ALA A 113 9.08 -12.12 0.78
N ILE A 114 9.43 -11.32 1.80
CA ILE A 114 10.73 -11.34 2.47
C ILE A 114 10.97 -12.67 3.20
N GLN A 115 9.93 -13.26 3.78
CA GLN A 115 10.03 -14.58 4.45
C GLN A 115 10.23 -15.73 3.46
N GLY A 116 9.72 -15.57 2.23
CA GLY A 116 9.95 -16.47 1.11
C GLY A 116 8.72 -16.61 0.23
N THR A 117 8.96 -16.93 -1.05
CA THR A 117 7.89 -17.16 -2.04
C THR A 117 6.93 -18.26 -1.63
N SER A 118 7.40 -19.33 -0.97
CA SER A 118 6.55 -20.39 -0.44
C SER A 118 5.61 -19.91 0.67
N THR A 119 6.11 -19.10 1.61
CA THR A 119 5.31 -18.50 2.69
C THR A 119 4.24 -17.57 2.13
N LEU A 120 4.62 -16.72 1.17
CA LEU A 120 3.67 -15.83 0.49
C LEU A 120 2.60 -16.63 -0.28
N ALA A 121 3.00 -17.69 -0.99
CA ALA A 121 2.07 -18.54 -1.73
C ALA A 121 1.10 -19.28 -0.81
N GLU A 122 1.57 -19.81 0.32
CA GLU A 122 0.73 -20.45 1.33
C GLU A 122 -0.30 -19.46 1.91
N ALA A 123 0.14 -18.27 2.33
CA ALA A 123 -0.74 -17.23 2.84
C ALA A 123 -1.79 -16.79 1.79
N HIS A 124 -1.38 -16.64 0.53
CA HIS A 124 -2.31 -16.33 -0.57
C HIS A 124 -3.34 -17.44 -0.77
N PHE A 125 -2.91 -18.71 -0.78
CA PHE A 125 -3.80 -19.87 -0.97
C PHE A 125 -4.82 -20.04 0.16
N LEU A 126 -4.45 -19.68 1.39
CA LEU A 126 -5.29 -19.78 2.58
C LEU A 126 -6.17 -18.52 2.82
N ASP A 127 -6.20 -17.57 1.89
CA ASP A 127 -6.88 -16.26 2.04
C ASP A 127 -6.43 -15.51 3.31
N GLU A 128 -5.13 -15.57 3.62
CA GLU A 128 -4.56 -14.96 4.82
C GLU A 128 -3.98 -13.56 4.60
N LEU A 129 -3.79 -13.15 3.35
CA LEU A 129 -3.32 -11.79 3.05
C LEU A 129 -4.36 -10.76 3.50
N ALA A 130 -3.88 -9.66 4.07
CA ALA A 130 -4.73 -8.61 4.62
C ALA A 130 -5.74 -8.10 3.59
N TYR A 131 -5.34 -7.98 2.30
CA TYR A 131 -6.23 -7.49 1.25
C TYR A 131 -7.35 -8.48 0.88
N GLN A 132 -7.14 -9.79 1.10
CA GLN A 132 -8.16 -10.83 0.84
C GLN A 132 -9.28 -10.78 1.89
N ARG A 133 -8.96 -10.31 3.11
CA ARG A 133 -9.87 -10.22 4.24
C ARG A 133 -10.70 -8.93 4.26
N CYS A 134 -10.30 -7.91 3.50
CA CYS A 134 -11.09 -6.68 3.30
C CYS A 134 -12.31 -6.98 2.41
N LYS A 135 -13.52 -6.90 2.99
CA LYS A 135 -14.81 -7.01 2.29
C LYS A 135 -15.37 -5.65 1.92
#